data_AF-A0A924FT39-F1
#
_entry.id   AF-A0A924FT39-F1
#
_cell.length_a   1.000
_cell.length_b   1.000
_cell.length_c   1.000
_cell.angle_alpha   90.00
_cell.angle_beta   90.00
_cell.angle_gamma   90.00
#
_symmetry.space_group_name_H-M   'P 1'
#
loop_
_entity.id
_entity.type
_entity.pdbx_description
1 polymer ?
#
loop_
_entity_poly.entity_id
_entity_poly.type
_entity_poly.pdbx_seq_one_letter_code
_entity_poly.pdbx_strand_id
1 'polypeptide(L)'
;TVAAVPGMVGAMFTHLSSLRRMKDDEGWIRTLLEEAENERMHLMTFIEIAKPTLFERLVILAAQWVFLVLYSILYLFSSKTAHRVVGYFEEEAVISYTLYLKEIDEGRSPNVPAPAIARHYWKMADDATLRDVVLLVREDEAHHRDVNHGYSSKLGGTPVDRKIAAPYPAHADDLRVNA
;
A
#
# COMPACT_ATOMS: atom_id res chain seq x y z
N THR A 1 -3.73 -1.17 -7.70
CA THR A 1 -4.05 -2.53 -8.19
C THR A 1 -2.87 -3.47 -8.08
N VAL A 2 -1.68 -3.07 -8.55
CA VAL A 2 -0.45 -3.87 -8.43
C VAL A 2 0.19 -3.75 -7.04
N ALA A 3 0.12 -2.57 -6.41
CA ALA A 3 0.73 -2.27 -5.10
C ALA A 3 0.19 -3.13 -3.93
N ALA A 4 -1.03 -3.67 -4.03
CA ALA A 4 -1.57 -4.61 -3.03
C ALA A 4 -0.99 -6.03 -3.13
N VAL A 5 -0.30 -6.38 -4.22
CA VAL A 5 0.21 -7.74 -4.46
C VAL A 5 1.42 -8.08 -3.58
N PRO A 6 2.44 -7.21 -3.45
CA PRO A 6 3.61 -7.49 -2.62
C PRO A 6 3.33 -7.88 -1.17
N GLY A 7 2.52 -7.10 -0.45
CA GLY A 7 2.16 -7.40 0.93
C GLY A 7 1.49 -8.77 1.06
N MET A 8 0.55 -9.09 0.17
CA MET A 8 -0.13 -10.40 0.16
C MET A 8 0.84 -11.56 -0.10
N VAL A 9 1.73 -11.42 -1.08
CA VAL A 9 2.74 -12.43 -1.42
C VAL A 9 3.73 -12.61 -0.27
N GLY A 10 4.24 -11.53 0.28
CA GLY A 10 5.18 -11.55 1.39
C GLY A 10 4.58 -12.17 2.65
N ALA A 11 3.35 -11.81 3.00
CA ALA A 11 2.61 -12.39 4.10
C ALA A 11 2.40 -13.90 3.89
N MET A 12 1.95 -14.32 2.70
CA MET A 12 1.72 -15.72 2.38
C MET A 12 3.00 -16.56 2.53
N PHE A 13 4.12 -16.13 1.94
CA PHE A 13 5.36 -16.89 2.03
C PHE A 13 5.95 -16.90 3.43
N THR A 14 5.85 -15.79 4.17
CA THR A 14 6.26 -15.70 5.58
C THR A 14 5.43 -16.62 6.45
N HIS A 15 4.11 -16.61 6.27
CA HIS A 15 3.17 -17.49 6.96
C HIS A 15 3.49 -18.97 6.75
N LEU A 16 3.64 -19.40 5.49
CA LEU A 16 3.98 -20.78 5.18
C LEU A 16 5.37 -21.17 5.71
N SER A 17 6.33 -20.23 5.75
CA SER A 17 7.66 -20.45 6.33
C SER A 17 7.59 -20.64 7.86
N SER A 18 6.82 -19.79 8.55
CA SER A 18 6.55 -19.87 9.99
C SER A 18 5.94 -21.23 10.35
N LEU A 19 4.89 -21.64 9.64
CA LEU A 19 4.23 -22.94 9.85
C LEU A 19 5.18 -24.12 9.64
N ARG A 20 5.94 -24.15 8.54
CA ARG A 20 6.88 -25.26 8.26
C ARG A 20 8.02 -25.36 9.27
N ARG A 21 8.41 -24.25 9.87
CA ARG A 21 9.54 -24.18 10.81
C ARG A 21 9.11 -24.17 12.27
N MET A 22 7.82 -24.06 12.56
CA MET A 22 7.25 -23.92 13.90
C MET A 22 7.91 -22.75 14.67
N LYS A 23 7.98 -21.57 14.02
CA LYS A 23 8.61 -20.36 14.57
C LYS A 23 7.67 -19.16 14.48
N ASP A 24 7.78 -18.27 15.45
CA ASP A 24 7.15 -16.95 15.44
C ASP A 24 7.61 -16.13 14.21
N ASP A 25 6.73 -15.27 13.68
CA ASP A 25 7.00 -14.40 12.52
C ASP A 25 7.36 -12.96 12.92
N GLU A 26 7.43 -12.66 14.22
CA GLU A 26 7.75 -11.34 14.77
C GLU A 26 6.78 -10.23 14.30
N GLY A 27 5.53 -10.62 13.98
CA GLY A 27 4.44 -9.74 13.54
C GLY A 27 4.47 -9.33 12.07
N TRP A 28 5.38 -9.89 11.25
CA TRP A 28 5.52 -9.52 9.84
C TRP A 28 4.29 -9.86 9.01
N ILE A 29 3.68 -11.01 9.26
CA ILE A 29 2.51 -11.47 8.51
C ILE A 29 1.38 -10.44 8.64
N ARG A 30 1.12 -9.98 9.87
CA ARG A 30 0.08 -9.00 10.15
C ARG A 30 0.36 -7.69 9.44
N THR A 31 1.55 -7.12 9.60
CA THR A 31 1.93 -5.86 8.94
C THR A 31 1.81 -5.94 7.42
N LEU A 32 2.22 -7.06 6.80
CA LEU A 32 2.17 -7.22 5.34
C LEU A 32 0.75 -7.42 4.81
N LEU A 33 -0.13 -8.06 5.59
CA LEU A 33 -1.56 -8.14 5.25
C LEU A 33 -2.26 -6.79 5.42
N GLU A 34 -1.92 -6.03 6.47
CA GLU A 34 -2.43 -4.66 6.68
C GLU A 34 -2.01 -3.74 5.53
N GLU A 35 -0.75 -3.78 5.08
CA GLU A 35 -0.26 -3.07 3.89
C GLU A 35 -1.07 -3.45 2.64
N ALA A 36 -1.24 -4.74 2.35
CA ALA A 36 -2.00 -5.19 1.19
C ALA A 36 -3.48 -4.76 1.23
N GLU A 37 -4.08 -4.69 2.43
CA GLU A 37 -5.43 -4.18 2.63
C GLU A 37 -5.50 -2.66 2.42
N ASN A 38 -4.53 -1.92 2.95
CA ASN A 38 -4.44 -0.47 2.79
C ASN A 38 -4.34 -0.07 1.32
N GLU A 39 -3.47 -0.72 0.57
CA GLU A 39 -3.31 -0.55 -0.89
C GLU A 39 -4.59 -0.88 -1.68
N ARG A 40 -5.37 -1.85 -1.19
CA ARG A 40 -6.70 -2.16 -1.75
C ARG A 40 -7.67 -1.03 -1.45
N MET A 41 -7.63 -0.43 -0.27
CA MET A 41 -8.50 0.69 0.11
C MET A 41 -8.18 1.97 -0.68
N HIS A 42 -6.92 2.21 -1.03
CA HIS A 42 -6.54 3.26 -1.99
C HIS A 42 -7.24 3.05 -3.33
N LEU A 43 -7.12 1.86 -3.90
CA LEU A 43 -7.78 1.51 -5.17
C LEU A 43 -9.30 1.71 -5.11
N MET A 44 -9.94 1.19 -4.06
CA MET A 44 -11.40 1.29 -3.93
C MET A 44 -11.85 2.75 -3.79
N THR A 45 -11.04 3.59 -3.15
CA THR A 45 -11.27 5.04 -3.08
C THR A 45 -11.19 5.70 -4.45
N PHE A 46 -10.13 5.44 -5.22
CA PHE A 46 -9.94 6.10 -6.52
C PHE A 46 -10.93 5.62 -7.60
N ILE A 47 -11.47 4.41 -7.49
CA ILE A 47 -12.52 3.91 -8.40
C ILE A 47 -13.82 4.73 -8.29
N GLU A 48 -14.13 5.27 -7.11
CA GLU A 48 -15.30 6.16 -6.93
C GLU A 48 -15.12 7.51 -7.63
N ILE A 49 -13.88 7.91 -7.91
CA ILE A 49 -13.53 9.17 -8.59
C ILE A 49 -13.39 8.96 -10.10
N ALA A 50 -12.68 7.90 -10.51
CA ALA A 50 -12.40 7.59 -11.91
C ALA A 50 -12.68 6.11 -12.20
N LYS A 51 -13.72 5.86 -13.00
CA LYS A 51 -14.14 4.50 -13.35
C LYS A 51 -13.33 3.96 -14.53
N PRO A 52 -12.67 2.79 -14.40
CA PRO A 52 -11.90 2.22 -15.49
C PRO A 52 -12.82 1.65 -16.58
N THR A 53 -12.40 1.82 -17.82
CA THR A 53 -12.99 1.20 -19.01
C THR A 53 -12.73 -0.30 -19.05
N LEU A 54 -13.44 -1.03 -19.93
CA LEU A 54 -13.20 -2.47 -20.12
C LEU A 54 -11.74 -2.76 -20.54
N PHE A 55 -11.18 -1.93 -21.42
CA PHE A 55 -9.81 -2.08 -21.87
C PHE A 55 -8.81 -1.92 -20.72
N GLU A 56 -8.94 -0.87 -19.92
CA GLU A 56 -8.08 -0.65 -18.74
C GLU A 56 -8.20 -1.80 -17.74
N ARG A 57 -9.40 -2.35 -17.52
CA ARG A 57 -9.60 -3.52 -16.67
C ARG A 57 -8.87 -4.76 -17.20
N LEU A 58 -8.88 -5.00 -18.51
CA LEU A 58 -8.12 -6.10 -19.12
C LEU A 58 -6.61 -5.91 -18.96
N VAL A 59 -6.11 -4.67 -19.14
CA VAL A 59 -4.70 -4.33 -18.90
C VAL A 59 -4.32 -4.56 -17.44
N ILE A 60 -5.16 -4.14 -16.49
CA ILE A 60 -4.94 -4.36 -15.05
C ILE A 60 -4.85 -5.85 -14.74
N LEU A 61 -5.75 -6.67 -15.28
CA LEU A 61 -5.73 -8.13 -15.06
C LEU A 61 -4.44 -8.76 -15.57
N ALA A 62 -3.99 -8.40 -16.77
CA ALA A 62 -2.75 -8.89 -17.35
C ALA A 62 -1.54 -8.46 -16.52
N ALA A 63 -1.45 -7.17 -16.16
CA ALA A 63 -0.36 -6.62 -15.36
C ALA A 63 -0.29 -7.27 -13.98
N GLN A 64 -1.44 -7.44 -13.31
CA GLN A 64 -1.53 -8.09 -12.01
C GLN A 64 -1.07 -9.55 -12.07
N TRP A 65 -1.45 -10.30 -13.12
CA TRP A 65 -1.03 -11.69 -13.28
C TRP A 65 0.49 -11.80 -13.50
N VAL A 66 1.05 -11.01 -14.41
CA VAL A 66 2.49 -10.99 -14.67
C VAL A 66 3.27 -10.60 -13.40
N PHE A 67 2.83 -9.53 -12.73
CA PHE A 67 3.50 -9.04 -11.54
C PHE A 67 3.43 -10.05 -10.38
N LEU A 68 2.27 -10.69 -10.15
CA LEU A 68 2.12 -11.72 -9.13
C LEU A 68 3.13 -12.86 -9.31
N VAL A 69 3.27 -13.37 -10.54
CA VAL A 69 4.20 -14.47 -10.84
C VAL A 69 5.64 -14.03 -10.64
N LEU A 70 6.05 -12.91 -11.25
CA LEU A 70 7.43 -12.42 -11.18
C LEU A 70 7.83 -12.04 -9.76
N TYR A 71 6.96 -11.34 -9.03
CA TYR A 71 7.22 -10.93 -7.65
C TYR A 71 7.27 -12.13 -6.70
N SER A 72 6.41 -13.15 -6.89
CA SER A 72 6.47 -14.39 -6.11
C SER A 72 7.79 -15.14 -6.32
N ILE A 73 8.26 -15.23 -7.57
CA ILE A 73 9.56 -15.81 -7.91
C ILE A 73 10.68 -15.01 -7.20
N LEU A 74 10.66 -13.68 -7.33
CA LEU A 74 11.65 -12.82 -6.68
C LEU A 74 11.66 -13.02 -5.15
N TYR A 75 10.49 -13.07 -4.51
CA TYR A 75 10.38 -13.24 -3.06
C TYR A 75 10.93 -14.58 -2.59
N LEU A 76 10.69 -15.66 -3.35
CA LEU A 76 11.24 -16.99 -3.06
C LEU A 76 12.77 -17.05 -3.17
N PHE A 77 13.35 -16.36 -4.16
CA PHE A 77 14.80 -16.33 -4.35
C PHE A 77 15.50 -15.34 -3.41
N SER A 78 14.89 -14.18 -3.16
CA SER A 78 15.43 -13.13 -2.30
C SER A 78 14.31 -12.21 -1.78
N SER A 79 13.75 -12.55 -0.62
CA SER A 79 12.81 -11.67 0.09
C SER A 79 13.43 -10.32 0.44
N LYS A 80 14.75 -10.27 0.70
CA LYS A 80 15.50 -9.02 0.91
C LYS A 80 15.39 -8.07 -0.28
N THR A 81 15.58 -8.61 -1.49
CA THR A 81 15.49 -7.82 -2.73
C THR A 81 14.04 -7.45 -3.00
N ALA A 82 13.10 -8.37 -2.79
CA ALA A 82 11.68 -8.12 -2.98
C ALA A 82 11.17 -6.94 -2.12
N HIS A 83 11.53 -6.89 -0.84
CA HIS A 83 11.20 -5.76 0.04
C HIS A 83 11.91 -4.46 -0.39
N ARG A 84 13.16 -4.54 -0.87
CA ARG A 84 13.85 -3.34 -1.37
C ARG A 84 13.16 -2.75 -2.60
N VAL A 85 12.70 -3.60 -3.51
CA VAL A 85 11.97 -3.18 -4.71
C VAL A 85 10.68 -2.47 -4.32
N VAL A 86 9.91 -3.00 -3.37
CA VAL A 86 8.70 -2.33 -2.86
C VAL A 86 9.04 -1.00 -2.22
N GLY A 87 10.08 -0.94 -1.37
CA GLY A 87 10.53 0.33 -0.79
C GLY A 87 10.83 1.42 -1.84
N TYR A 88 11.38 1.05 -3.00
CA TYR A 88 11.57 1.99 -4.10
C TYR A 88 10.27 2.33 -4.86
N PHE A 89 9.32 1.39 -4.97
CA PHE A 89 7.99 1.73 -5.49
C PHE A 89 7.28 2.74 -4.61
N GLU A 90 7.39 2.60 -3.29
CA GLU A 90 6.77 3.56 -2.37
C GLU A 90 7.48 4.91 -2.34
N GLU A 91 8.80 4.97 -2.59
CA GLU A 91 9.47 6.25 -2.86
C GLU A 91 8.85 6.98 -4.05
N GLU A 92 8.64 6.28 -5.16
CA GLU A 92 8.01 6.83 -6.36
C GLU A 92 6.52 7.15 -6.12
N ALA A 93 5.82 6.39 -5.27
CA ALA A 93 4.45 6.67 -4.88
C ALA A 93 4.36 7.99 -4.08
N VAL A 94 5.23 8.19 -3.08
CA VAL A 94 5.30 9.44 -2.30
C VAL A 94 5.58 10.65 -3.20
N ILE A 95 6.48 10.50 -4.17
CA ILE A 95 6.77 11.54 -5.17
C ILE A 95 5.52 11.80 -6.02
N SER A 96 4.88 10.75 -6.53
CA SER A 96 3.71 10.83 -7.40
C SER A 96 2.53 11.53 -6.72
N TYR A 97 2.22 11.19 -5.46
CA TYR A 97 1.16 11.87 -4.72
C TYR A 97 1.52 13.30 -4.34
N THR A 98 2.81 13.61 -4.13
CA THR A 98 3.26 15.00 -3.95
C THR A 98 3.03 15.83 -5.21
N LEU A 99 3.32 15.26 -6.39
CA LEU A 99 3.01 15.90 -7.67
C LEU A 99 1.50 16.03 -7.88
N TYR A 100 0.71 15.03 -7.48
CA TYR A 100 -0.74 15.10 -7.60
C TYR A 100 -1.35 16.20 -6.71
N LEU A 101 -0.87 16.35 -5.47
CA LEU A 101 -1.26 17.47 -4.60
C LEU A 101 -0.97 18.82 -5.26
N LYS A 102 0.19 18.94 -5.91
CA LYS A 102 0.54 20.16 -6.65
C LYS A 102 -0.41 20.43 -7.82
N GLU A 103 -0.80 19.40 -8.58
CA GLU A 103 -1.80 19.53 -9.66
C GLU A 103 -3.16 20.04 -9.12
N ILE A 104 -3.57 19.57 -7.94
CA ILE A 104 -4.80 20.03 -7.27
C ILE A 104 -4.66 21.49 -6.81
N ASP A 105 -3.55 21.83 -6.14
CA ASP A 105 -3.28 23.16 -5.61
C ASP A 105 -3.15 24.23 -6.70
N GLU A 106 -2.65 23.85 -7.87
CA GLU A 106 -2.54 24.72 -9.04
C GLU A 106 -3.82 24.72 -9.91
N GLY A 107 -4.89 24.02 -9.48
CA GLY A 107 -6.20 24.02 -10.12
C GLY A 107 -6.27 23.23 -11.44
N ARG A 108 -5.25 22.43 -11.76
CA ARG A 108 -5.24 21.56 -12.96
C ARG A 108 -6.06 20.29 -12.77
N SER A 109 -6.24 19.86 -11.52
CA SER A 109 -7.11 18.74 -11.15
C SER A 109 -8.26 19.21 -10.25
N PRO A 110 -9.50 18.71 -10.45
CA PRO A 110 -10.63 19.11 -9.61
C PRO A 110 -10.48 18.57 -8.17
N ASN A 111 -10.67 19.43 -7.17
CA ASN A 111 -10.71 19.02 -5.76
C ASN A 111 -12.14 18.65 -5.33
N VAL A 112 -12.64 17.50 -5.80
CA VAL A 112 -14.00 17.02 -5.48
C VAL A 112 -14.13 16.61 -3.99
N PRO A 113 -15.36 16.50 -3.44
CA PRO A 113 -15.57 15.93 -2.11
C PRO A 113 -14.99 14.52 -1.99
N ALA A 114 -14.44 14.18 -0.83
CA ALA A 114 -13.88 12.86 -0.56
C ALA A 114 -14.97 11.77 -0.65
N PRO A 115 -14.70 10.64 -1.33
CA PRO A 115 -15.63 9.52 -1.38
C PRO A 115 -16.00 9.00 0.02
N ALA A 116 -17.23 8.51 0.19
CA ALA A 116 -17.70 8.00 1.49
C ALA A 116 -16.81 6.88 2.06
N ILE A 117 -16.30 6.00 1.19
CA ILE A 117 -15.35 4.95 1.56
C ILE A 117 -14.05 5.51 2.15
N ALA A 118 -13.53 6.60 1.59
CA ALA A 118 -12.32 7.27 2.07
C ALA A 118 -12.57 7.94 3.43
N ARG A 119 -13.68 8.70 3.53
CA ARG A 119 -14.03 9.37 4.79
C ARG A 119 -14.20 8.38 5.93
N HIS A 120 -14.85 7.25 5.67
CA HIS A 120 -14.97 6.16 6.63
C HIS A 120 -13.60 5.56 6.98
N TYR A 121 -12.84 5.15 5.97
CA TYR A 121 -11.59 4.43 6.15
C TYR A 121 -10.54 5.26 6.91
N TRP A 122 -10.30 6.51 6.52
CA TRP A 122 -9.34 7.40 7.18
C TRP A 122 -9.98 8.31 8.25
N LYS A 123 -11.21 8.02 8.69
CA LYS A 123 -11.92 8.77 9.76
C LYS A 123 -11.93 10.29 9.51
N MET A 124 -12.16 10.68 8.26
CA MET A 124 -12.08 12.07 7.81
C MET A 124 -13.34 12.86 8.20
N ALA A 125 -13.23 14.18 8.22
CA ALA A 125 -14.38 15.06 8.39
C ALA A 125 -15.37 14.97 7.22
N ASP A 126 -16.63 15.33 7.46
CA ASP A 126 -17.69 15.26 6.44
C ASP A 126 -17.45 16.18 5.24
N ASP A 127 -16.76 17.29 5.44
CA ASP A 127 -16.41 18.27 4.42
C ASP A 127 -15.04 18.02 3.75
N ALA A 128 -14.38 16.90 4.07
CA ALA A 128 -13.09 16.54 3.51
C ALA A 128 -13.11 16.43 1.98
N THR A 129 -11.99 16.78 1.36
CA THR A 129 -11.85 16.82 -0.11
C THR A 129 -10.87 15.77 -0.64
N LEU A 130 -10.79 15.64 -1.97
CA LEU A 130 -9.82 14.78 -2.63
C LEU A 130 -8.37 15.09 -2.23
N ARG A 131 -8.04 16.37 -2.09
CA ARG A 131 -6.74 16.80 -1.57
C ARG A 131 -6.41 16.16 -0.21
N ASP A 132 -7.37 16.11 0.72
CA ASP A 132 -7.17 15.52 2.05
C ASP A 132 -6.98 14.00 1.96
N VAL A 133 -7.70 13.33 1.05
CA VAL A 133 -7.50 11.91 0.75
C VAL A 133 -6.08 11.67 0.26
N VAL A 134 -5.60 12.46 -0.69
CA VAL A 134 -4.26 12.29 -1.28
C VAL A 134 -3.15 12.54 -0.25
N LEU A 135 -3.36 13.44 0.72
CA LEU A 135 -2.44 13.62 1.83
C LEU A 135 -2.28 12.35 2.67
N LEU A 136 -3.40 11.75 3.07
CA LEU A 136 -3.41 10.53 3.89
C LEU A 136 -2.87 9.31 3.15
N VAL A 137 -3.23 9.16 1.87
CA VAL A 137 -2.66 8.13 0.99
C VAL A 137 -1.14 8.27 0.93
N ARG A 138 -0.62 9.50 0.72
CA ARG A 138 0.84 9.72 0.69
C ARG A 138 1.51 9.38 2.03
N GLU A 139 0.84 9.61 3.15
CA GLU A 139 1.34 9.21 4.48
C GLU A 139 1.38 7.70 4.65
N ASP A 140 0.36 6.98 4.15
CA ASP A 140 0.38 5.51 4.07
C ASP A 140 1.60 5.02 3.27
N GLU A 141 1.86 5.60 2.08
CA GLU A 141 3.01 5.18 1.25
C GLU A 141 4.35 5.48 1.91
N ALA A 142 4.47 6.61 2.61
CA ALA A 142 5.69 6.92 3.36
C ALA A 142 5.93 5.90 4.47
N HIS A 143 4.86 5.41 5.11
CA HIS A 143 4.96 4.33 6.10
C HIS A 143 5.38 3.01 5.43
N HIS A 144 4.70 2.60 4.35
CA HIS A 144 5.03 1.38 3.60
C HIS A 144 6.47 1.38 3.10
N ARG A 145 6.96 2.53 2.62
CA ARG A 145 8.36 2.75 2.21
C ARG A 145 9.34 2.39 3.32
N ASP A 146 9.15 3.00 4.49
CA ASP A 146 10.08 2.84 5.61
C ASP A 146 10.03 1.42 6.19
N VAL A 147 8.83 0.82 6.24
CA VAL A 147 8.62 -0.57 6.65
C VAL A 147 9.33 -1.54 5.72
N ASN A 148 9.16 -1.41 4.40
CA ASN A 148 9.76 -2.31 3.42
C ASN A 148 11.30 -2.14 3.34
N HIS A 149 11.82 -0.91 3.40
CA HIS A 149 13.27 -0.69 3.54
C HIS A 149 13.81 -1.27 4.84
N GLY A 150 13.04 -1.17 5.92
CA GLY A 150 13.31 -1.82 7.20
C GLY A 150 13.41 -3.34 7.07
N TYR A 151 12.43 -4.01 6.46
CA TYR A 151 12.48 -5.46 6.24
C TYR A 151 13.70 -5.87 5.43
N SER A 152 14.00 -5.16 4.34
CA SER A 152 15.20 -5.43 3.55
C SER A 152 16.49 -5.28 4.36
N SER A 153 16.57 -4.25 5.20
CA SER A 153 17.74 -3.98 6.05
C SER A 153 17.92 -5.05 7.12
N LYS A 154 16.84 -5.46 7.79
CA LYS A 154 16.85 -6.53 8.79
C LYS A 154 17.27 -7.87 8.19
N LEU A 155 16.74 -8.23 7.01
CA LEU A 155 17.17 -9.43 6.26
C LEU A 155 18.63 -9.34 5.81
N GLY A 156 19.16 -8.13 5.65
CA GLY A 156 20.56 -7.85 5.36
C GLY A 156 21.48 -7.87 6.58
N GLY A 157 20.96 -8.05 7.80
CA GLY A 157 21.74 -8.02 9.05
C GLY A 157 21.97 -6.62 9.63
N THR A 158 21.36 -5.57 9.06
CA THR A 158 21.46 -4.21 9.58
C THR A 158 20.38 -3.99 10.64
N PRO A 159 20.70 -3.44 11.82
CA PRO A 159 19.71 -3.06 12.82
C PRO A 159 18.70 -2.05 12.27
N VAL A 160 17.42 -2.19 12.64
CA VAL A 160 16.33 -1.30 12.20
C VAL A 160 15.63 -0.76 13.43
N ASP A 161 15.60 0.57 13.57
CA ASP A 161 14.75 1.24 14.55
C ASP A 161 13.41 1.57 13.92
N ARG A 162 12.39 0.76 14.26
CA ARG A 162 11.01 0.95 13.76
C ARG A 162 10.38 2.26 14.23
N LYS A 163 10.92 2.92 15.27
CA LYS A 163 10.40 4.21 15.76
C LYS A 163 10.67 5.37 14.81
N ILE A 164 11.57 5.18 13.84
CA ILE A 164 11.94 6.20 12.85
C ILE A 164 11.02 6.14 11.62
N ALA A 165 10.27 5.05 11.44
CA ALA A 165 9.34 4.94 10.32
C ALA A 165 8.29 6.05 10.37
N ALA A 166 7.88 6.54 9.20
CA ALA A 166 6.81 7.50 9.09
C ALA A 166 5.57 7.03 9.87
N PRO A 167 4.84 7.95 10.54
CA PRO A 167 3.61 7.60 11.25
C PRO A 167 2.62 6.93 10.30
N TYR A 168 1.94 5.89 10.78
CA TYR A 168 0.86 5.27 10.01
C TYR A 168 -0.47 5.97 10.35
N PRO A 169 -1.20 6.51 9.36
CA PRO A 169 -2.52 7.08 9.58
C PRO A 169 -3.46 6.14 10.34
N ALA A 170 -4.43 6.71 11.06
CA ALA A 170 -5.41 5.90 11.76
C ALA A 170 -6.50 5.45 10.79
N HIS A 171 -6.63 4.14 10.59
CA HIS A 171 -7.69 3.56 9.77
C HIS A 171 -8.88 3.05 10.61
N ALA A 172 -10.01 2.81 9.95
CA ALA A 172 -11.18 2.17 10.56
C ALA A 172 -10.92 0.68 10.82
N ASP A 173 -11.36 0.19 11.99
CA ASP A 173 -11.25 -1.25 12.34
C ASP A 173 -12.24 -2.12 11.54
N ASP A 174 -13.40 -1.56 11.17
CA ASP A 174 -14.38 -2.19 10.29
C ASP A 174 -14.40 -1.48 8.94
N LEU A 175 -14.09 -2.20 7.86
CA LEU A 175 -14.05 -1.65 6.50
C LEU A 175 -15.41 -1.64 5.81
N ARG A 176 -16.45 -2.21 6.43
CA ARG A 176 -17.79 -2.26 5.87
C ARG A 176 -18.50 -0.94 6.14
N VAL A 177 -18.75 -0.17 5.08
CA VAL A 177 -19.41 1.15 5.17
C VAL A 177 -20.91 1.04 5.52
N ASN A 178 -21.54 -0.15 5.36
CA ASN A 178 -22.98 -0.37 5.55
C ASN A 178 -23.30 -1.59 6.45
N ALA A 179 -22.44 -1.95 7.40
CA ALA A 179 -22.69 -3.08 8.32
C ALA A 179 -23.66 -2.72 9.46
#